data_AF-A0A959FW70-F1
#
_entry.id   AF-A0A959FW70-F1
#
_cell.length_a   1.000
_cell.length_b   1.000
_cell.length_c   1.000
_cell.angle_alpha   90.00
_cell.angle_beta   90.00
_cell.angle_gamma   90.00
#
_symmetry.space_group_name_H-M   'P 1'
#
loop_
_entity.id
_entity.type
_entity.pdbx_description
1 polymer ?
#
loop_
_entity_poly.entity_id
_entity_poly.type
_entity_poly.pdbx_seq_one_letter_code
_entity_poly.pdbx_strand_id
1 'polypeptide(L)'
;GVPAPIGSLSIGLFLPDHGLAMSRVLSDQLPALELDLPTAIQFLRKENLDRPAGIDNGWTLASHQGHVLGWMKVIQNRINNYYPKNWRIRMEA
;
A
#
# COMPACT_ATOMS: atom_id res chain seq x y z
N GLY A 1 -20.15 9.32 -13.37
CA GLY A 1 -19.45 9.12 -12.09
C GLY A 1 -18.17 9.92 -12.12
N VAL A 2 -17.74 10.49 -11.00
CA VAL A 2 -16.44 11.16 -10.91
C VAL A 2 -15.36 10.10 -11.15
N PRO A 3 -14.43 10.28 -12.11
CA PRO A 3 -13.33 9.34 -12.29
C PRO A 3 -12.50 9.27 -11.02
N ALA A 4 -12.17 8.06 -10.57
CA ALA A 4 -11.24 7.88 -9.46
C ALA A 4 -9.89 8.50 -9.85
N PRO A 5 -9.31 9.40 -9.04
CA PRO A 5 -8.00 9.94 -9.33
C PRO A 5 -6.97 8.81 -9.37
N ILE A 6 -6.09 8.82 -10.37
CA ILE A 6 -5.00 7.84 -10.47
C ILE A 6 -3.85 8.15 -9.50
N GLY A 7 -3.73 9.42 -9.08
CA GLY A 7 -2.69 9.90 -8.21
C GLY A 7 -2.50 11.41 -8.31
N SER A 8 -1.44 11.91 -7.69
CA SER A 8 -0.99 13.29 -7.77
C SER A 8 0.48 13.35 -8.21
N LEU A 9 0.84 14.45 -8.87
CA LEU A 9 2.23 14.76 -9.21
C LEU A 9 2.76 15.80 -8.24
N SER A 10 3.90 15.52 -7.64
CA SER A 10 4.76 16.50 -7.00
C SER A 10 6.07 16.62 -7.78
N ILE A 11 6.95 17.54 -7.39
CA ILE A 11 8.19 17.82 -8.12
C ILE A 11 9.02 16.53 -8.24
N GLY A 12 9.08 15.97 -9.45
CA GLY A 12 9.84 14.75 -9.77
C GLY A 12 9.24 13.45 -9.23
N LEU A 13 8.02 13.44 -8.69
CA LEU A 13 7.44 12.24 -8.08
C LEU A 13 5.96 12.09 -8.38
N PHE A 14 5.57 10.90 -8.85
CA PHE A 14 4.18 10.47 -8.89
C PHE A 14 3.81 9.75 -7.59
N LEU A 15 2.73 10.21 -6.97
CA LEU A 15 2.11 9.61 -5.80
C LEU A 15 0.80 8.94 -6.23
N PRO A 16 0.75 7.61 -6.35
CA PRO A 16 -0.47 6.91 -6.75
C PRO A 16 -1.56 7.08 -5.70
N ASP A 17 -2.79 7.22 -6.16
CA ASP A 17 -3.96 7.28 -5.27
C ASP A 17 -4.30 5.88 -4.73
N HIS A 18 -4.91 5.83 -3.55
CA HIS A 18 -5.39 4.58 -2.99
C HIS A 18 -6.46 3.92 -3.88
N GLY A 19 -7.33 4.70 -4.52
CA GLY A 19 -8.34 4.20 -5.45
C GLY A 19 -7.73 3.48 -6.66
N LEU A 20 -6.52 3.86 -7.09
CA LEU A 20 -5.80 3.14 -8.13
C LEU A 20 -5.40 1.73 -7.67
N ALA A 21 -4.95 1.55 -6.42
CA ALA A 21 -4.66 0.21 -5.86
C ALA A 21 -5.90 -0.69 -5.84
N MET A 22 -7.07 -0.12 -5.60
CA MET A 22 -8.34 -0.85 -5.52
C MET A 22 -8.96 -1.13 -6.91
N SER A 23 -8.33 -0.63 -7.98
CA SER A 23 -8.88 -0.73 -9.33
C SER A 23 -8.49 -2.05 -10.01
N ARG A 24 -9.30 -2.48 -10.99
CA ARG A 24 -9.02 -3.66 -11.82
C ARG A 24 -8.10 -3.39 -13.01
N VAL A 25 -7.57 -2.17 -13.12
CA VAL A 25 -6.74 -1.76 -14.27
C VAL A 25 -5.24 -1.96 -14.03
N LEU A 26 -4.87 -2.36 -12.81
CA LEU A 26 -3.49 -2.67 -12.47
C LEU A 26 -3.05 -4.00 -13.09
N SER A 27 -1.79 -4.06 -13.51
CA SER A 27 -1.17 -5.27 -14.00
C SER A 27 -0.81 -6.20 -12.84
N ASP A 28 -1.06 -7.50 -13.01
CA ASP A 28 -0.66 -8.54 -12.05
C ASP A 28 0.88 -8.69 -11.94
N GLN A 29 1.64 -8.01 -12.82
CA GLN A 29 3.10 -7.98 -12.78
C GLN A 29 3.66 -6.93 -11.81
N LEU A 30 2.81 -6.09 -11.21
CA LEU A 30 3.26 -5.11 -10.25
C LEU A 30 3.79 -5.80 -8.98
N PRO A 31 4.86 -5.27 -8.36
CA PRO A 31 5.35 -5.80 -7.10
C PRO A 31 4.24 -5.80 -6.05
N ALA A 32 3.99 -6.96 -5.45
CA ALA A 32 3.06 -7.13 -4.35
C ALA A 32 3.74 -7.91 -3.21
N LEU A 33 3.45 -7.52 -1.97
CA LEU A 33 3.85 -8.25 -0.78
C LEU A 33 2.61 -8.79 -0.09
N GLU A 34 2.55 -10.12 -0.01
CA GLU A 34 1.52 -10.82 0.75
C GLU A 34 1.83 -10.70 2.25
N LEU A 35 0.93 -10.07 2.99
CA LEU A 35 1.04 -9.86 4.43
C LEU A 35 0.32 -10.98 5.18
N ASP A 36 0.86 -11.38 6.32
CA ASP A 36 0.09 -12.17 7.29
C ASP A 36 -0.99 -11.30 7.94
N LEU A 37 -1.94 -11.92 8.64
CA LEU A 37 -3.05 -11.21 9.25
C LEU A 37 -2.59 -10.12 10.25
N PRO A 38 -1.63 -10.39 11.18
CA PRO A 38 -1.11 -9.35 12.06
C PRO A 38 -0.55 -8.14 11.31
N THR A 39 0.28 -8.36 10.29
CA THR A 39 0.90 -7.27 9.51
C THR A 39 -0.11 -6.54 8.65
N ALA A 40 -1.12 -7.24 8.12
CA ALA A 40 -2.25 -6.62 7.40
C ALA A 40 -3.05 -5.69 8.31
N ILE A 41 -3.31 -6.09 9.56
CA ILE A 41 -3.97 -5.24 10.56
C ILE A 41 -3.12 -3.99 10.86
N GLN A 42 -1.81 -4.15 11.08
CA GLN A 42 -0.88 -3.01 11.24
C GLN A 42 -0.93 -2.08 10.02
N PHE A 43 -0.96 -2.65 8.80
CA PHE A 43 -1.09 -1.88 7.58
C PHE A 43 -2.38 -1.04 7.57
N LEU A 44 -3.53 -1.65 7.88
CA LEU A 44 -4.83 -0.98 7.93
C LEU A 44 -4.96 0.03 9.08
N ARG A 45 -4.19 -0.14 10.17
CA ARG A 45 -4.06 0.86 11.25
C ARG A 45 -3.15 2.04 10.86
N LYS A 46 -2.48 1.94 9.71
CA LYS A 46 -1.44 2.88 9.25
C LYS A 46 -0.25 2.95 10.21
N GLU A 47 0.12 1.81 10.79
CA GLU A 47 1.28 1.66 11.67
C GLU A 47 2.57 1.44 10.86
N ASN A 48 3.70 1.48 11.56
CA ASN A 48 4.99 1.13 10.96
C ASN A 48 5.04 -0.37 10.71
N LEU A 49 5.55 -0.76 9.55
CA LEU A 49 5.77 -2.15 9.17
C LEU A 49 7.25 -2.45 9.15
N ASP A 50 7.60 -3.64 9.63
CA ASP A 50 8.94 -4.17 9.45
C ASP A 50 9.17 -4.52 7.98
N ARG A 51 10.38 -4.24 7.51
CA ARG A 51 10.79 -4.56 6.14
C ARG A 51 11.21 -6.03 6.07
N PRO A 52 10.55 -6.89 5.27
CA PRO A 52 11.01 -8.26 5.05
C PRO A 52 12.39 -8.28 4.37
N ALA A 53 13.17 -9.33 4.64
CA ALA A 53 14.42 -9.53 3.92
C ALA A 53 14.16 -9.81 2.43
N GLY A 54 15.01 -9.26 1.54
CA GLY A 54 14.96 -9.55 0.11
C GLY A 54 13.90 -8.81 -0.71
N ILE A 55 13.09 -7.93 -0.10
CA ILE A 55 12.17 -7.07 -0.86
C ILE A 55 12.93 -5.92 -1.55
N ASP A 56 12.59 -5.63 -2.80
CA ASP A 56 13.17 -4.51 -3.56
C ASP A 56 12.63 -3.15 -3.12
N ASN A 57 13.40 -2.08 -3.37
CA ASN A 57 12.92 -0.71 -3.17
C ASN A 57 11.93 -0.32 -4.28
N GLY A 58 10.88 0.41 -3.93
CA GLY A 58 9.91 0.92 -4.90
C GLY A 58 8.49 1.00 -4.37
N TRP A 59 7.56 1.28 -5.29
CA TRP A 59 6.13 1.14 -5.04
C TRP A 59 5.76 -0.34 -5.08
N THR A 60 5.03 -0.78 -4.06
CA THR A 60 4.62 -2.17 -3.89
C THR A 60 3.19 -2.19 -3.36
N LEU A 61 2.38 -3.13 -3.83
CA LEU A 61 1.04 -3.39 -3.30
C LEU A 61 1.17 -4.20 -2.02
N ALA A 62 0.46 -3.80 -0.96
CA ALA A 62 0.20 -4.68 0.16
C ALA A 62 -1.02 -5.54 -0.18
N SER A 63 -0.94 -6.86 0.04
CA SER A 63 -2.06 -7.78 -0.15
C SER A 63 -2.23 -8.72 1.05
N HIS A 64 -3.42 -9.28 1.20
CA HIS A 64 -3.72 -10.33 2.17
C HIS A 64 -4.78 -11.27 1.60
N GLN A 65 -4.51 -12.58 1.63
CA GLN A 65 -5.33 -13.62 1.01
C GLN A 65 -5.65 -13.34 -0.47
N GLY A 66 -4.67 -12.81 -1.21
CA GLY A 66 -4.85 -12.42 -2.61
C GLY A 66 -5.69 -11.16 -2.85
N HIS A 67 -6.09 -10.46 -1.80
CA HIS A 67 -6.80 -9.17 -1.90
C HIS A 67 -5.84 -8.00 -1.67
N VAL A 68 -5.82 -7.05 -2.60
CA VAL A 68 -5.03 -5.83 -2.46
C VAL A 68 -5.62 -4.95 -1.36
N LEU A 69 -4.77 -4.49 -0.45
CA LEU A 69 -5.11 -3.60 0.66
C LEU A 69 -4.73 -2.15 0.37
N GLY A 70 -3.72 -1.90 -0.46
CA GLY A 70 -3.31 -0.55 -0.85
C GLY A 70 -1.84 -0.44 -1.22
N TRP A 71 -1.39 0.79 -1.45
CA TRP A 71 0.01 1.08 -1.74
C TRP A 71 0.88 1.16 -0.48
N MET A 72 2.11 0.70 -0.63
CA MET A 72 3.23 1.04 0.23
C MET A 72 4.45 1.41 -0.62
N LYS A 73 5.40 2.13 -0.02
CA LYS A 73 6.68 2.42 -0.66
C LYS A 73 7.81 1.84 0.19
N VAL A 74 8.49 0.85 -0.37
CA VAL A 74 9.67 0.24 0.21
C VAL A 74 10.88 1.11 -0.11
N ILE A 75 11.63 1.50 0.91
CA ILE A 75 12.86 2.27 0.79
C ILE A 75 13.89 1.72 1.77
N GLN A 76 15.15 1.61 1.37
CA GLN A 76 16.30 1.12 2.16
C GLN A 76 16.01 0.36 3.47
N ASN A 77 15.63 1.03 4.56
CA ASN A 77 15.40 0.37 5.85
C ASN A 77 13.98 0.54 6.41
N ARG A 78 13.00 0.98 5.62
CA ARG A 78 11.62 1.17 6.08
C ARG A 78 10.58 0.96 4.99
N ILE A 79 9.35 0.79 5.43
CA ILE A 79 8.17 0.81 4.58
C ILE A 79 7.37 2.06 4.93
N ASN A 80 7.12 2.90 3.93
CA ASN A 80 6.13 3.97 4.06
C ASN A 80 4.76 3.39 3.73
N ASN A 81 3.89 3.30 4.73
CA ASN A 81 2.51 2.85 4.55
C ASN A 81 1.63 4.00 4.00
N TYR A 82 1.09 3.84 2.79
CA TYR A 82 0.24 4.84 2.12
C TYR A 82 -1.27 4.63 2.30
N TYR A 83 -1.70 3.76 3.22
CA TYR A 83 -3.12 3.59 3.53
C TYR A 83 -3.78 4.92 3.98
N PRO A 84 -5.01 5.27 3.55
CA PRO A 84 -5.61 6.56 3.86
C PRO A 84 -5.79 6.76 5.37
N LYS A 85 -5.27 7.88 5.90
CA LYS A 85 -5.28 8.17 7.35
C LYS A 85 -6.69 8.23 7.94
N ASN A 86 -7.65 8.76 7.17
CA ASN A 86 -9.06 8.85 7.55
C ASN A 86 -9.80 7.51 7.49
N TRP A 87 -9.21 6.47 6.88
CA TRP A 87 -9.79 5.13 6.78
C TRP A 87 -9.16 4.12 7.74
N ARG A 88 -8.15 4.56 8.51
CA ARG A 88 -7.46 3.67 9.45
C ARG A 88 -8.42 3.08 10.47
N ILE A 89 -8.30 1.78 10.70
CA ILE A 89 -9.05 1.10 11.75
C ILE A 89 -8.46 1.49 13.13
N ARG A 90 -9.30 1.49 14.16
CA ARG A 90 -8.92 1.90 15.54
C ARG A 90 -9.26 0.88 16.61
N MET A 91 -9.84 -0.26 16.23
CA MET A 91 -10.16 -1.32 17.19
C MET A 91 -8.87 -1.86 17.78
N GLU A 92 -8.82 -1.98 19.10
CA GLU A 92 -7.79 -2.73 19.83
C GLU A 92 -8.01 -4.22 19.56
N ALA A 93 -6.91 -4.97 19.43
CA ALA A 93 -6.95 -6.42 19.25
C ALA A 93 -6.83 -7.10 20.62
#